data_AF-A0A8T3NRZ0-F1
#
_entry.id   AF-A0A8T3NRZ0-F1
#
_cell.length_a   1.000
_cell.length_b   1.000
_cell.length_c   1.000
_cell.angle_alpha   90.00
_cell.angle_beta   90.00
_cell.angle_gamma   90.00
#
_symmetry.space_group_name_H-M   'P 1'
#
loop_
_entity.id
_entity.type
_entity.pdbx_description
1 polymer ?
#
loop_
_entity_poly.entity_id
_entity_poly.type
_entity_poly.pdbx_seq_one_letter_code
_entity_poly.pdbx_strand_id
1 'polypeptide(L)'
;MTEDGHIEHSAIHQVLGIVTIGAVLASPFVSLGLQRWTLTGARGSMVGLDRPLIAPLVTASLAVGLIHLAVISDHLAEDTATGLFFVVLAVFQVAWSVFFARQPRPAPAALGMIVNGAVILVWLVTHTVGSPFGSHPGVPEPIGVADAFATGFEAFIVGGTAMLAIPRLRVVAARVRYAVSAADLAVVMTLAVMMLTASYAMADIAINGGHAAMPAISGH
;
A
#
# COMPACT_ATOMS: atom_id res chain seq x y z
N MET A 1 15.39 -7.16 31.39
CA MET A 1 13.91 -7.17 31.34
C MET A 1 13.48 -5.79 31.79
N THR A 2 13.00 -4.84 30.98
CA THR A 2 12.12 -4.92 29.81
C THR A 2 12.03 -3.51 29.19
N GLU A 3 12.89 -3.13 28.24
CA GLU A 3 12.64 -1.94 27.41
C GLU A 3 12.36 -2.38 25.96
N ASP A 4 13.16 -3.30 25.44
CA ASP A 4 13.03 -3.80 24.06
C ASP A 4 11.66 -4.45 23.78
N GLY A 5 11.14 -5.27 24.70
CA GLY A 5 9.83 -5.92 24.54
C GLY A 5 8.63 -4.95 24.58
N HIS A 6 8.78 -3.76 25.16
CA HIS A 6 7.71 -2.74 25.14
C HIS A 6 7.69 -1.94 23.83
N ILE A 7 8.84 -1.79 23.16
CA ILE A 7 8.95 -1.10 21.87
C ILE A 7 8.37 -1.96 20.74
N GLU A 8 8.64 -3.27 20.74
CA GLU A 8 8.12 -4.20 19.72
C GLU A 8 6.59 -4.34 19.77
N HIS A 9 6.01 -4.51 20.96
CA HIS A 9 4.55 -4.59 21.13
C HIS A 9 3.86 -3.28 20.71
N SER A 10 4.49 -2.14 20.93
CA SER A 10 3.99 -0.83 20.52
C SER A 10 3.94 -0.68 18.98
N ALA A 11 4.98 -1.11 18.27
CA ALA A 11 5.03 -1.04 16.81
C ALA A 11 3.91 -1.88 16.15
N ILE A 12 3.67 -3.08 16.67
CA ILE A 12 2.66 -4.02 16.16
C ILE A 12 1.25 -3.48 16.39
N HIS A 13 0.95 -2.92 17.56
CA HIS A 13 -0.33 -2.26 17.83
C HIS A 13 -0.50 -0.97 17.01
N GLN A 14 0.56 -0.25 16.70
CA GLN A 14 0.51 0.92 15.81
C GLN A 14 0.16 0.51 14.37
N VAL A 15 0.79 -0.54 13.83
CA VAL A 15 0.49 -1.05 12.47
C VAL A 15 -0.94 -1.61 12.37
N LEU A 16 -1.36 -2.42 13.33
CA LEU A 16 -2.74 -2.94 13.42
C LEU A 16 -3.76 -1.80 13.56
N GLY A 17 -3.44 -0.78 14.36
CA GLY A 17 -4.26 0.41 14.56
C GLY A 17 -4.39 1.25 13.28
N ILE A 18 -3.28 1.51 12.59
CA ILE A 18 -3.21 2.32 11.36
C ILE A 18 -3.97 1.65 10.22
N VAL A 19 -3.85 0.33 10.05
CA VAL A 19 -4.56 -0.44 9.02
C VAL A 19 -6.08 -0.50 9.30
N THR A 20 -6.47 -0.69 10.56
CA THR A 20 -7.88 -0.70 10.97
C THR A 20 -8.51 0.68 10.84
N ILE A 21 -7.79 1.74 11.23
CA ILE A 21 -8.22 3.14 11.05
C ILE A 21 -8.30 3.49 9.56
N GLY A 22 -7.38 3.03 8.72
CA GLY A 22 -7.44 3.22 7.27
C GLY A 22 -8.68 2.59 6.63
N ALA A 23 -9.04 1.38 7.04
CA ALA A 23 -10.27 0.69 6.60
C ALA A 23 -11.55 1.41 7.06
N VAL A 24 -11.55 1.95 8.29
CA VAL A 24 -12.68 2.71 8.87
C VAL A 24 -12.80 4.11 8.27
N LEU A 25 -11.70 4.80 7.99
CA LEU A 25 -11.66 6.13 7.37
C LEU A 25 -11.96 6.09 5.86
N ALA A 26 -11.82 4.94 5.20
CA ALA A 26 -12.31 4.75 3.83
C ALA A 26 -13.85 4.72 3.76
N SER A 27 -14.54 4.34 4.85
CA SER A 27 -16.01 4.22 4.91
C SER A 27 -16.79 5.53 4.67
N PRO A 28 -16.38 6.71 5.20
CA PRO A 28 -17.02 7.98 4.85
C PRO A 28 -16.80 8.40 3.39
N PHE A 29 -15.76 7.95 2.70
CA PHE A 29 -15.56 8.22 1.27
C PHE A 29 -16.44 7.34 0.38
N VAL A 30 -16.71 6.10 0.81
CA VAL A 30 -17.72 5.22 0.18
C VAL A 30 -19.12 5.84 0.31
N SER A 31 -19.45 6.42 1.46
CA SER A 31 -20.78 6.98 1.73
C SER A 31 -21.00 8.41 1.20
N LEU A 32 -19.98 9.29 1.19
CA LEU A 32 -20.05 10.60 0.53
C LEU A 32 -20.05 10.49 -1.00
N GLY A 33 -19.39 9.47 -1.55
CA GLY A 33 -19.47 9.13 -2.98
C GLY A 33 -20.88 8.70 -3.40
N LEU A 34 -21.63 8.04 -2.51
CA LEU A 34 -23.04 7.66 -2.71
C LEU A 34 -24.01 8.83 -2.46
N GLN A 35 -23.75 9.73 -1.51
CA GLN A 35 -24.66 10.86 -1.21
C GLN A 35 -24.62 12.00 -2.23
N ARG A 36 -23.44 12.31 -2.81
CA ARG A 36 -23.35 13.31 -3.89
C ARG A 36 -23.97 12.82 -5.21
N TRP A 37 -24.30 11.52 -5.27
CA TRP A 37 -24.80 10.78 -6.42
C TRP A 37 -26.30 10.95 -6.66
N THR A 38 -27.10 11.26 -5.64
CA THR A 38 -28.56 11.44 -5.79
C THR A 38 -28.97 12.84 -6.24
N LEU A 39 -28.11 13.85 -6.08
CA LEU A 39 -28.50 15.26 -6.25
C LEU A 39 -27.96 15.96 -7.50
N THR A 40 -27.06 15.35 -8.26
CA THR A 40 -26.54 15.94 -9.52
C THR A 40 -26.81 15.06 -10.73
N GLY A 41 -28.08 14.70 -10.91
CA GLY A 41 -28.60 14.34 -12.21
C GLY A 41 -28.81 15.60 -13.05
N ALA A 42 -27.88 15.93 -13.94
CA ALA A 42 -28.16 16.49 -15.27
C ALA A 42 -26.89 16.92 -16.03
N ARG A 43 -26.78 16.38 -17.25
CA ARG A 43 -26.05 16.88 -18.44
C ARG A 43 -24.53 16.73 -18.48
N GLY A 44 -24.13 15.70 -19.25
CA GLY A 44 -23.20 15.91 -20.35
C GLY A 44 -21.94 15.04 -20.35
N SER A 45 -21.86 14.15 -21.35
CA SER A 45 -20.70 13.41 -21.87
C SER A 45 -20.21 12.14 -21.12
N MET A 46 -20.40 11.00 -21.81
CA MET A 46 -19.62 9.75 -21.76
C MET A 46 -19.34 9.13 -20.39
N VAL A 47 -20.37 8.56 -19.77
CA VAL A 47 -20.23 7.65 -18.62
C VAL A 47 -19.97 6.23 -19.17
N GLY A 48 -18.79 5.64 -18.98
CA GLY A 48 -18.59 4.27 -19.52
C GLY A 48 -17.44 3.39 -19.03
N LEU A 49 -16.25 3.90 -18.70
CA LEU A 49 -15.08 3.02 -18.44
C LEU A 49 -14.08 3.51 -17.39
N ASP A 50 -14.12 4.80 -17.08
CA ASP A 50 -13.24 5.55 -16.20
C ASP A 50 -13.52 5.32 -14.70
N ARG A 51 -14.79 5.18 -14.34
CA ARG A 51 -15.25 5.12 -12.95
C ARG A 51 -14.88 3.86 -12.13
N PRO A 52 -14.88 2.63 -12.67
CA PRO A 52 -14.60 1.43 -11.87
C PRO A 52 -13.13 1.29 -11.47
N LEU A 53 -12.19 1.95 -12.16
CA LEU A 53 -10.76 1.85 -11.83
C LEU A 53 -10.31 2.88 -10.79
N ILE A 54 -11.02 4.01 -10.65
CA ILE A 54 -10.58 5.08 -9.74
C ILE A 54 -10.59 4.61 -8.28
N ALA A 55 -11.68 4.00 -7.81
CA ALA A 55 -11.77 3.56 -6.42
C ALA A 55 -10.69 2.52 -6.06
N PRO A 56 -10.48 1.43 -6.84
CA PRO A 56 -9.38 0.51 -6.60
C PRO A 56 -7.99 1.17 -6.60
N LEU A 57 -7.72 2.12 -7.51
CA LEU A 57 -6.43 2.82 -7.57
C LEU A 57 -6.20 3.71 -6.34
N VAL A 58 -7.25 4.40 -5.88
CA VAL A 58 -7.21 5.21 -4.65
C VAL A 58 -6.98 4.33 -3.43
N THR A 59 -7.69 3.20 -3.32
CA THR A 59 -7.52 2.25 -2.22
C THR A 59 -6.14 1.61 -2.23
N ALA A 60 -5.63 1.21 -3.40
CA ALA A 60 -4.28 0.67 -3.56
C ALA A 60 -3.23 1.69 -3.11
N SER A 61 -3.32 2.94 -3.57
CA SER A 61 -2.39 4.00 -3.20
C SER A 61 -2.43 4.24 -1.69
N LEU A 62 -3.61 4.33 -1.09
CA LEU A 62 -3.74 4.47 0.36
C LEU A 62 -3.09 3.29 1.11
N ALA A 63 -3.36 2.05 0.68
CA ALA A 63 -2.78 0.85 1.30
C ALA A 63 -1.24 0.86 1.22
N VAL A 64 -0.65 1.19 0.07
CA VAL A 64 0.81 1.35 -0.08
C VAL A 64 1.33 2.43 0.85
N GLY A 65 0.64 3.58 0.96
CA GLY A 65 1.03 4.65 1.88
C GLY A 65 1.09 4.19 3.34
N LEU A 66 0.15 3.35 3.77
CA LEU A 66 0.15 2.77 5.12
C LEU A 66 1.28 1.75 5.32
N ILE A 67 1.58 0.93 4.31
CA ILE A 67 2.71 -0.02 4.36
C ILE A 67 4.03 0.74 4.48
N HIS A 68 4.24 1.77 3.67
CA HIS A 68 5.43 2.62 3.79
C HIS A 68 5.54 3.29 5.14
N LEU A 69 4.42 3.77 5.70
CA LEU A 69 4.40 4.38 7.03
C LEU A 69 4.86 3.39 8.12
N ALA A 70 4.44 2.13 8.02
CA ALA A 70 4.75 1.09 8.99
C ALA A 70 6.24 0.76 9.09
N VAL A 71 7.01 0.93 8.00
CA VAL A 71 8.44 0.58 7.95
C VAL A 71 9.38 1.75 8.26
N ILE A 72 8.86 2.97 8.46
CA ILE A 72 9.68 4.18 8.65
C ILE A 72 10.57 4.08 9.88
N SER A 73 10.07 3.59 11.02
CA SER A 73 10.86 3.49 12.25
C SER A 73 12.09 2.63 12.06
N ASP A 74 11.90 1.48 11.43
CA ASP A 74 12.93 0.47 11.24
C ASP A 74 14.02 1.01 10.30
N HIS A 75 13.59 1.66 9.21
CA HIS A 75 14.53 2.25 8.26
C HIS A 75 15.22 3.50 8.81
N LEU A 76 14.55 4.34 9.62
CA LEU A 76 15.23 5.47 10.28
C LEU A 76 16.28 5.01 11.29
N ALA A 77 16.07 3.85 11.93
CA ALA A 77 17.04 3.27 12.87
C ALA A 77 18.28 2.71 12.15
N GLU A 78 18.12 2.19 10.93
CA GLU A 78 19.24 1.68 10.13
C GLU A 78 19.94 2.76 9.29
N ASP A 79 19.17 3.53 8.51
CA ASP A 79 19.66 4.56 7.61
C ASP A 79 18.66 5.73 7.45
N THR A 80 19.08 6.91 7.86
CA THR A 80 18.21 8.10 7.89
C THR A 80 17.69 8.47 6.50
N ALA A 81 18.50 8.31 5.45
CA ALA A 81 18.10 8.67 4.10
C ALA A 81 16.98 7.75 3.60
N THR A 82 17.08 6.46 3.87
CA THR A 82 16.07 5.47 3.52
C THR A 82 14.78 5.67 4.33
N GLY A 83 14.87 5.94 5.63
CA GLY A 83 13.68 6.28 6.43
C GLY A 83 12.96 7.55 5.94
N LEU A 84 13.69 8.60 5.57
CA LEU A 84 13.11 9.81 4.98
C LEU A 84 12.49 9.56 3.59
N PHE A 85 13.08 8.67 2.79
CA PHE A 85 12.50 8.25 1.52
C PHE A 85 11.11 7.64 1.73
N PHE A 86 10.95 6.72 2.70
CA PHE A 86 9.65 6.14 3.03
C PHE A 86 8.65 7.17 3.57
N VAL A 87 9.07 8.16 4.35
CA VAL A 87 8.22 9.30 4.77
C VAL A 87 7.66 10.02 3.54
N VAL A 88 8.52 10.38 2.58
CA VAL A 88 8.11 11.08 1.36
C VAL A 88 7.14 10.22 0.55
N LEU A 89 7.40 8.92 0.41
CA LEU A 89 6.49 8.01 -0.30
C LEU A 89 5.14 7.88 0.40
N ALA A 90 5.11 7.71 1.72
CA ALA A 90 3.86 7.61 2.48
C ALA A 90 3.00 8.87 2.31
N VAL A 91 3.60 10.05 2.45
CA VAL A 91 2.93 11.34 2.23
C VAL A 91 2.42 11.46 0.80
N PHE A 92 3.26 11.12 -0.19
CA PHE A 92 2.88 11.15 -1.59
C PHE A 92 1.67 10.25 -1.85
N GLN A 93 1.68 9.00 -1.38
CA GLN A 93 0.61 8.05 -1.63
C GLN A 93 -0.72 8.51 -1.00
N VAL A 94 -0.70 8.97 0.24
CA VAL A 94 -1.89 9.52 0.90
C VAL A 94 -2.39 10.77 0.16
N ALA A 95 -1.53 11.73 -0.14
CA ALA A 95 -1.92 12.96 -0.84
C ALA A 95 -2.44 12.68 -2.25
N TRP A 96 -1.79 11.78 -2.99
CA TRP A 96 -2.19 11.38 -4.33
C TRP A 96 -3.55 10.68 -4.30
N SER A 97 -3.79 9.75 -3.37
CA SER A 97 -5.08 9.07 -3.22
C SER A 97 -6.23 10.07 -3.04
N VAL A 98 -6.05 11.07 -2.18
CA VAL A 98 -7.05 12.11 -1.88
C VAL A 98 -7.27 13.03 -3.08
N PHE A 99 -6.20 13.44 -3.75
CA PHE A 99 -6.28 14.33 -4.91
C PHE A 99 -6.87 13.63 -6.13
N PHE A 100 -6.44 12.41 -6.42
CA PHE A 100 -6.91 11.61 -7.56
C PHE A 100 -8.38 11.23 -7.42
N ALA A 101 -8.84 10.92 -6.19
CA ALA A 101 -10.25 10.68 -5.91
C ALA A 101 -11.14 11.90 -6.24
N ARG A 102 -10.62 13.12 -6.05
CA ARG A 102 -11.34 14.37 -6.34
C ARG A 102 -11.25 14.79 -7.80
N GLN A 103 -10.11 14.55 -8.44
CA GLN A 103 -9.81 15.03 -9.79
C GLN A 103 -9.05 13.96 -10.62
N PRO A 104 -9.74 12.91 -11.11
CA PRO A 104 -9.14 11.84 -11.88
C PRO A 104 -8.84 12.29 -13.33
N ARG A 105 -7.79 13.12 -13.48
CA ARG A 105 -7.36 13.71 -14.76
C ARG A 105 -6.07 13.03 -15.28
N PRO A 106 -5.73 13.20 -16.57
CA PRO A 106 -4.53 12.58 -17.15
C PRO A 106 -3.22 12.96 -16.46
N ALA A 107 -3.05 14.22 -16.04
CA ALA A 107 -1.83 14.67 -15.37
C ALA A 107 -1.62 13.99 -13.99
N PRO A 108 -2.62 13.98 -13.08
CA PRO A 108 -2.56 13.18 -11.85
C PRO A 108 -2.31 11.68 -12.10
N ALA A 109 -2.92 11.09 -13.14
CA ALA A 109 -2.70 9.69 -13.50
C ALA A 109 -1.24 9.45 -13.93
N ALA A 110 -0.69 10.30 -14.80
CA ALA A 110 0.70 10.23 -15.22
C ALA A 110 1.68 10.40 -14.04
N LEU A 111 1.38 11.30 -13.09
CA LEU A 111 2.18 11.45 -11.88
C LEU A 111 2.19 10.17 -11.04
N GLY A 112 1.02 9.56 -10.82
CA GLY A 112 0.91 8.28 -10.12
C GLY A 112 1.72 7.18 -10.81
N MET A 113 1.58 7.06 -12.13
CA MET A 113 2.32 6.11 -12.95
C MET A 113 3.84 6.29 -12.82
N ILE A 114 4.34 7.54 -12.91
CA ILE A 114 5.78 7.83 -12.90
C ILE A 114 6.37 7.55 -11.52
N VAL A 115 5.74 8.04 -10.45
CA VAL A 115 6.29 7.89 -9.10
C VAL A 115 6.26 6.43 -8.66
N ASN A 116 5.12 5.73 -8.81
CA ASN A 116 5.05 4.31 -8.45
C ASN A 116 5.98 3.47 -9.32
N GLY A 117 6.11 3.78 -10.61
CA GLY A 117 7.06 3.10 -11.49
C GLY A 117 8.51 3.31 -11.05
N ALA A 118 8.86 4.51 -10.61
CA ALA A 118 10.19 4.79 -10.07
C ALA A 118 10.47 4.03 -8.77
N VAL A 119 9.49 3.91 -7.86
CA VAL A 119 9.64 3.14 -6.62
C VAL A 119 9.87 1.65 -6.92
N ILE A 120 9.08 1.07 -7.83
CA ILE A 120 9.28 -0.33 -8.27
C ILE A 120 10.68 -0.54 -8.83
N LEU A 121 11.21 0.41 -9.60
CA LEU A 121 12.58 0.32 -10.14
C LEU A 121 13.64 0.38 -9.03
N VAL A 122 13.46 1.25 -8.04
CA VAL A 122 14.33 1.30 -6.86
C VAL A 122 14.29 -0.04 -6.14
N TRP A 123 13.09 -0.54 -5.82
CA TRP A 123 12.90 -1.84 -5.17
C TRP A 123 13.57 -2.98 -5.94
N LEU A 124 13.38 -3.02 -7.26
CA LEU A 124 13.99 -4.04 -8.10
C LEU A 124 15.52 -3.99 -8.03
N VAL A 125 16.11 -2.80 -8.03
CA VAL A 125 17.57 -2.65 -7.90
C VAL A 125 18.03 -3.14 -6.53
N THR A 126 17.41 -2.70 -5.43
CA THR A 126 17.85 -3.09 -4.08
C THR A 126 17.72 -4.59 -3.84
N HIS A 127 16.74 -5.26 -4.46
CA HIS A 127 16.49 -6.69 -4.27
C HIS A 127 17.18 -7.62 -5.29
N THR A 128 17.76 -7.08 -6.36
CA THR A 128 18.45 -7.91 -7.39
C THR A 128 19.94 -7.65 -7.46
N VAL A 129 20.37 -6.39 -7.33
CA VAL A 129 21.77 -5.97 -7.41
C VAL A 129 22.28 -5.47 -6.06
N GLY A 130 21.37 -5.12 -5.14
CA GLY A 130 21.69 -4.44 -3.89
C GLY A 130 21.70 -2.93 -4.06
N SER A 131 21.53 -2.22 -2.94
CA SER A 131 21.61 -0.76 -2.95
C SER A 131 23.03 -0.29 -3.31
N PRO A 132 23.21 0.72 -4.18
CA PRO A 132 24.53 1.28 -4.46
C PRO A 132 25.12 2.08 -3.28
N PHE A 133 24.31 2.40 -2.27
CA PHE A 133 24.69 3.18 -1.09
C PHE A 133 24.17 2.50 0.19
N GLY A 134 24.62 2.95 1.37
CA GLY A 134 24.12 2.48 2.67
C GLY A 134 25.10 1.58 3.43
N SER A 135 24.58 0.91 4.47
CA SER A 135 25.32 0.02 5.38
C SER A 135 25.87 -1.23 4.68
N HIS A 136 25.15 -1.75 3.69
CA HIS A 136 25.49 -2.97 2.95
C HIS A 136 25.44 -2.79 1.42
N PRO A 137 26.35 -1.99 0.82
CA PRO A 137 26.29 -1.70 -0.61
C PRO A 137 26.51 -2.94 -1.49
N GLY A 138 25.70 -3.08 -2.55
CA GLY A 138 25.81 -4.15 -3.54
C GLY A 138 25.38 -5.54 -3.04
N VAL A 139 24.81 -5.63 -1.84
CA VAL A 139 24.22 -6.86 -1.32
C VAL A 139 22.71 -6.79 -1.56
N PRO A 140 22.12 -7.73 -2.32
CA PRO A 140 20.68 -7.78 -2.52
C PRO A 140 19.92 -7.97 -1.21
N GLU A 141 18.90 -7.15 -1.00
CA GLU A 141 17.99 -7.26 0.14
C GLU A 141 17.03 -8.44 -0.02
N PRO A 142 16.71 -9.18 1.06
CA PRO A 142 15.70 -10.23 1.00
C PRO A 142 14.30 -9.63 0.83
N ILE A 143 13.46 -10.28 0.00
CA ILE A 143 12.09 -9.82 -0.22
C ILE A 143 11.24 -10.05 1.02
N GLY A 144 10.82 -8.95 1.67
CA GLY A 144 9.85 -8.95 2.75
C GLY A 144 8.42 -9.13 2.25
N VAL A 145 7.53 -9.59 3.14
CA VAL A 145 6.09 -9.75 2.83
C VAL A 145 5.45 -8.39 2.55
N ALA A 146 5.73 -7.39 3.38
CA ALA A 146 5.24 -6.02 3.18
C ALA A 146 5.70 -5.42 1.86
N ASP A 147 6.97 -5.61 1.51
CA ASP A 147 7.54 -5.09 0.26
C ASP A 147 6.85 -5.72 -0.95
N ALA A 148 6.64 -7.03 -0.95
CA ALA A 148 5.93 -7.72 -2.02
C ALA A 148 4.50 -7.20 -2.21
N PHE A 149 3.77 -6.94 -1.13
CA PHE A 149 2.42 -6.35 -1.21
C PHE A 149 2.46 -4.89 -1.68
N ALA A 150 3.37 -4.08 -1.15
CA ALA A 150 3.55 -2.68 -1.58
C ALA A 150 3.84 -2.63 -3.08
N THR A 151 4.89 -3.31 -3.54
CA THR A 151 5.27 -3.36 -4.96
C THR A 151 4.15 -3.92 -5.85
N GLY A 152 3.41 -4.92 -5.40
CA GLY A 152 2.25 -5.45 -6.13
C GLY A 152 1.15 -4.41 -6.33
N PHE A 153 0.82 -3.65 -5.28
CA PHE A 153 -0.16 -2.56 -5.36
C PHE A 153 0.36 -1.37 -6.19
N GLU A 154 1.65 -1.04 -6.09
CA GLU A 154 2.28 -0.03 -6.94
C GLU A 154 2.21 -0.42 -8.42
N ALA A 155 2.49 -1.68 -8.75
CA ALA A 155 2.38 -2.20 -10.11
C ALA A 155 0.94 -2.11 -10.63
N PHE A 156 -0.04 -2.42 -9.78
CA PHE A 156 -1.46 -2.21 -10.09
C PHE A 156 -1.77 -0.73 -10.36
N ILE A 157 -1.23 0.19 -9.56
CA ILE A 157 -1.39 1.64 -9.76
C ILE A 157 -0.80 2.06 -11.11
N VAL A 158 0.43 1.64 -11.43
CA VAL A 158 1.08 1.92 -12.71
C VAL A 158 0.23 1.44 -13.87
N GLY A 159 -0.25 0.19 -13.83
CA GLY A 159 -1.09 -0.38 -14.88
C GLY A 159 -2.41 0.39 -15.07
N GLY A 160 -3.16 0.60 -13.98
CA GLY A 160 -4.45 1.28 -14.06
C GLY A 160 -4.33 2.76 -14.45
N THR A 161 -3.31 3.47 -13.95
CA THR A 161 -3.06 4.87 -14.35
C THR A 161 -2.56 4.98 -15.79
N ALA A 162 -1.76 4.03 -16.28
CA ALA A 162 -1.36 3.97 -17.69
C ALA A 162 -2.58 3.80 -18.61
N MET A 163 -3.53 2.93 -18.25
CA MET A 163 -4.79 2.78 -18.99
C MET A 163 -5.60 4.08 -19.01
N LEU A 164 -5.60 4.85 -17.93
CA LEU A 164 -6.27 6.15 -17.86
C LEU A 164 -5.51 7.24 -18.63
N ALA A 165 -4.18 7.22 -18.64
CA ALA A 165 -3.36 8.26 -19.26
C ALA A 165 -3.13 8.03 -20.77
N ILE A 166 -3.13 6.78 -21.25
CA ILE A 166 -2.77 6.41 -22.63
C ILE A 166 -4.02 5.94 -23.40
N PRO A 167 -4.59 6.76 -24.31
CA PRO A 167 -5.85 6.44 -25.00
C PRO A 167 -5.85 5.10 -25.75
N ARG A 168 -4.70 4.68 -26.30
CA ARG A 168 -4.55 3.41 -27.04
C ARG A 168 -4.76 2.18 -26.15
N LEU A 169 -4.37 2.25 -24.87
CA LEU A 169 -4.53 1.16 -23.91
C LEU A 169 -5.99 0.95 -23.50
N ARG A 170 -6.84 1.99 -23.62
CA ARG A 170 -8.28 1.89 -23.32
C ARG A 170 -9.04 0.95 -24.25
N VAL A 171 -8.60 0.83 -25.51
CA VAL A 171 -9.20 -0.07 -26.50
C VAL A 171 -8.90 -1.54 -26.18
N VAL A 172 -7.69 -1.81 -25.67
CA VAL A 172 -7.29 -3.16 -25.20
C VAL A 172 -8.02 -3.52 -23.91
N ALA A 173 -8.12 -2.57 -22.97
CA ALA A 173 -8.85 -2.72 -21.71
C ALA A 173 -10.33 -3.10 -21.91
N ALA A 174 -10.99 -2.47 -22.89
CA ALA A 174 -12.39 -2.75 -23.21
C ALA A 174 -12.63 -4.20 -23.67
N ARG A 175 -11.61 -4.88 -24.21
CA ARG A 175 -11.68 -6.30 -24.61
C ARG A 175 -11.42 -7.28 -23.47
N VAL A 176 -10.65 -6.87 -22.46
CA VAL A 176 -10.31 -7.70 -21.27
C VAL A 176 -11.41 -7.62 -20.19
N ARG A 177 -12.35 -6.66 -20.31
CA ARG A 177 -13.39 -6.29 -19.32
C ARG A 177 -14.37 -7.39 -18.91
N TYR A 178 -14.33 -8.58 -19.50
CA TYR A 178 -15.28 -9.66 -19.20
C TYR A 178 -14.87 -10.60 -18.04
N ALA A 179 -13.70 -10.41 -17.41
CA ALA A 179 -13.18 -11.39 -16.45
C ALA A 179 -13.09 -10.95 -14.98
N VAL A 180 -13.00 -9.64 -14.68
CA VAL A 180 -12.77 -9.18 -13.29
C VAL A 180 -13.56 -7.89 -13.03
N SER A 181 -14.49 -7.93 -12.08
CA SER A 181 -15.24 -6.74 -11.65
C SER A 181 -14.42 -5.88 -10.68
N ALA A 182 -14.79 -4.60 -10.54
CA ALA A 182 -14.17 -3.73 -9.53
C ALA A 182 -14.38 -4.25 -8.09
N ALA A 183 -15.45 -5.01 -7.86
CA ALA A 183 -15.71 -5.67 -6.59
C ALA A 183 -14.72 -6.81 -6.33
N ASP A 184 -14.42 -7.62 -7.34
CA ASP A 184 -13.41 -8.69 -7.23
C ASP A 184 -12.05 -8.11 -6.88
N LEU A 185 -11.69 -7.00 -7.53
CA LEU A 185 -10.43 -6.34 -7.28
C LEU A 185 -10.38 -5.73 -5.88
N ALA A 186 -11.46 -5.06 -5.44
CA ALA A 186 -11.56 -4.56 -4.07
C ALA A 186 -11.45 -5.69 -3.03
N VAL A 187 -12.11 -6.83 -3.26
CA VAL A 187 -12.03 -8.02 -2.39
C VAL A 187 -10.60 -8.56 -2.34
N VAL A 188 -9.93 -8.73 -3.48
CA VAL A 188 -8.53 -9.19 -3.52
C VAL A 188 -7.62 -8.25 -2.74
N MET A 189 -7.80 -6.94 -2.92
CA MET A 189 -7.02 -5.93 -2.20
C MET A 189 -7.30 -5.94 -0.70
N THR A 190 -8.56 -6.10 -0.29
CA THR A 190 -8.93 -6.25 1.13
C THR A 190 -8.36 -7.53 1.72
N LEU A 191 -8.44 -8.66 1.02
CA LEU A 191 -7.88 -9.92 1.47
C LEU A 191 -6.36 -9.85 1.56
N ALA A 192 -5.69 -9.19 0.63
CA ALA A 192 -4.26 -8.94 0.65
C ALA A 192 -3.85 -8.12 1.90
N VAL A 193 -4.58 -7.04 2.20
CA VAL A 193 -4.36 -6.24 3.41
C VAL A 193 -4.62 -7.05 4.68
N MET A 194 -5.68 -7.86 4.72
CA MET A 194 -5.98 -8.74 5.85
C MET A 194 -4.91 -9.82 6.04
N MET A 195 -4.38 -10.38 4.96
CA MET A 195 -3.31 -11.38 5.00
C MET A 195 -2.00 -10.77 5.50
N LEU A 196 -1.65 -9.55 5.06
CA LEU A 196 -0.51 -8.82 5.58
C LEU A 196 -0.66 -8.55 7.09
N THR A 197 -1.85 -8.09 7.51
CA THR A 197 -2.19 -7.86 8.91
C THR A 197 -2.07 -9.13 9.76
N ALA A 198 -2.57 -10.26 9.25
CA ALA A 198 -2.46 -11.56 9.90
C ALA A 198 -0.99 -12.04 9.98
N SER A 199 -0.17 -11.77 8.96
CA SER A 199 1.25 -12.17 8.97
C SER A 199 2.04 -11.50 10.10
N TYR A 200 1.77 -10.22 10.38
CA TYR A 200 2.36 -9.52 11.51
C TYR A 200 1.87 -10.05 12.87
N ALA A 201 0.57 -10.32 12.99
CA ALA A 201 0.01 -10.88 14.22
C ALA A 201 0.56 -12.30 14.52
N MET A 202 0.83 -13.11 13.49
CA MET A 202 1.42 -14.43 13.67
C MET A 202 2.92 -14.38 14.03
N ALA A 203 3.65 -13.40 13.50
CA ALA A 203 5.04 -13.15 13.90
C ALA A 203 5.13 -12.79 15.39
N ASP A 204 4.21 -11.95 15.88
CA ASP A 204 4.09 -11.59 17.30
C ASP A 204 3.86 -12.82 18.19
N ILE A 205 2.90 -13.68 17.83
CA ILE A 205 2.60 -14.90 18.58
C ILE A 205 3.81 -15.86 18.58
N ALA A 206 4.54 -15.96 17.48
CA ALA A 206 5.72 -16.83 17.40
C ALA A 206 6.85 -16.34 18.32
N ILE A 207 7.10 -15.03 18.35
CA ILE A 207 8.15 -14.41 19.17
C ILE A 207 7.76 -14.40 20.66
N ASN A 208 6.54 -14.00 20.99
CA ASN A 208 6.08 -13.85 22.38
C ASN A 208 5.54 -15.16 22.99
N GLY A 209 4.91 -16.01 22.19
CA GLY A 209 4.41 -17.32 22.63
C GLY A 209 5.55 -18.29 22.96
N GLY A 210 6.71 -18.15 22.32
CA GLY A 210 7.92 -18.92 22.64
C GLY A 210 8.50 -18.57 24.01
N HIS A 211 8.41 -17.30 24.44
CA HIS A 211 8.92 -16.85 25.73
C HIS A 211 8.04 -17.30 26.91
N ALA A 212 6.72 -17.46 26.71
CA ALA A 212 5.80 -17.93 27.75
C ALA A 212 5.85 -19.45 28.00
N ALA A 213 6.46 -20.23 27.10
CA ALA A 213 6.45 -21.69 27.13
C ALA A 213 7.66 -22.34 27.84
N MET A 214 8.68 -21.57 28.25
CA MET A 214 9.82 -22.12 29.00
C MET A 214 9.43 -22.31 30.48
N PRO A 215 9.32 -23.56 30.98
CA PRO A 215 9.13 -23.79 32.41
C PRO A 215 10.35 -23.22 33.12
N ALA A 216 10.14 -22.42 34.17
CA ALA A 216 11.22 -22.01 35.05
C ALA A 216 11.90 -23.27 35.60
N ILE A 217 13.10 -23.59 35.08
CA ILE A 217 13.96 -24.61 35.68
C ILE A 217 14.41 -24.02 37.01
N SER A 218 13.65 -24.29 38.07
CA SER A 218 14.03 -24.03 39.44
C SER A 218 15.19 -24.94 39.78
N GLY A 219 16.41 -24.41 39.71
CA GLY A 219 17.60 -25.08 40.20
C GLY A 219 17.53 -25.24 41.72
N HIS A 220 17.65 -26.49 42.18
CA HIS A 220 18.03 -26.86 43.54
C HIS A 220 19.53 -27.13 43.59
#